data_AF-A0A2S8S5P8-F1
#
_entry.id   AF-A0A2S8S5P8-F1
#
_cell.length_a   1.000
_cell.length_b   1.000
_cell.length_c   1.000
_cell.angle_alpha   90.00
_cell.angle_beta   90.00
_cell.angle_gamma   90.00
#
_symmetry.space_group_name_H-M   'P 1'
#
loop_
_entity.id
_entity.type
_entity.pdbx_description
1 polymer ?
#
loop_
_entity_poly.entity_id
_entity_poly.type
_entity_poly.pdbx_seq_one_letter_code
_entity_poly.pdbx_strand_id
1 'polypeptide(L)'
;MRSLARCLGLTALTLALAGCVTEPGPLAGTVARDGRSADRAVPVSGVDAEYAWLAANRPGWHLDRQDLQIGLFGRPYTVFTISRGAEVQKVYFDISSFYGKPA
;
A
#
# COMPACT_ATOMS: atom_id res chain seq x y z
N MET A 1 -62.90 -42.56 14.23
CA MET A 1 -63.76 -41.56 14.88
C MET A 1 -62.89 -40.43 15.41
N ARG A 2 -63.43 -39.21 15.38
CA ARG A 2 -62.81 -37.91 15.68
C ARG A 2 -62.03 -37.87 17.00
N SER A 3 -60.90 -37.15 17.05
CA SER A 3 -60.88 -35.81 17.68
C SER A 3 -59.48 -35.19 17.72
N LEU A 4 -59.43 -33.93 17.29
CA LEU A 4 -58.38 -32.96 17.61
C LEU A 4 -58.32 -32.72 19.12
N ALA A 5 -57.11 -32.50 19.65
CA ALA A 5 -56.91 -31.61 20.80
C ALA A 5 -55.59 -30.85 20.59
N ARG A 6 -55.74 -29.54 20.41
CA ARG A 6 -54.70 -28.53 20.28
C ARG A 6 -54.07 -28.30 21.65
N CYS A 7 -52.74 -28.35 21.76
CA CYS A 7 -52.03 -27.62 22.81
C CYS A 7 -51.25 -26.48 22.17
N LEU A 8 -51.81 -25.28 22.39
CA LEU A 8 -51.20 -23.98 22.19
C LEU A 8 -49.86 -23.95 22.95
N GLY A 9 -48.75 -23.95 22.21
CA GLY A 9 -47.43 -23.63 22.74
C GLY A 9 -46.99 -22.30 22.17
N LEU A 10 -47.18 -21.23 22.93
CA LEU A 10 -46.83 -19.86 22.61
C LEU A 10 -45.29 -19.74 22.48
N THR A 11 -44.74 -19.82 21.27
CA THR A 11 -43.29 -19.65 21.07
C THR A 11 -42.95 -18.16 21.19
N ALA A 12 -42.23 -17.82 22.25
CA ALA A 12 -41.75 -16.48 22.52
C ALA A 12 -40.88 -15.95 21.36
N LEU A 13 -41.30 -14.83 20.78
CA LEU A 13 -40.55 -14.06 19.79
C LEU A 13 -39.42 -13.33 20.52
N THR A 14 -38.23 -13.95 20.60
CA THR A 14 -37.02 -13.28 21.06
C THR A 14 -36.54 -12.31 19.98
N LEU A 15 -36.77 -11.02 20.23
CA LEU A 15 -36.27 -9.90 19.46
C LEU A 15 -34.73 -9.86 19.57
N ALA A 16 -34.02 -10.41 18.59
CA ALA A 16 -32.57 -10.26 18.49
C ALA A 16 -32.30 -8.81 18.03
N LEU A 17 -31.94 -7.94 18.97
CA LEU A 17 -31.32 -6.65 18.66
C LEU A 17 -29.98 -6.97 17.98
N ALA A 18 -29.98 -6.98 16.65
CA ALA A 18 -28.76 -6.96 15.86
C ALA A 18 -28.11 -5.59 16.09
N GLY A 19 -27.30 -5.51 17.16
CA GLY A 19 -26.37 -4.41 17.33
C GLY A 19 -25.41 -4.48 16.14
N CYS A 20 -25.52 -3.53 15.22
CA CYS A 20 -24.44 -3.23 14.30
C CYS A 20 -23.25 -2.80 15.16
N VAL A 21 -22.39 -3.76 15.53
CA VAL A 21 -21.01 -3.44 15.86
C VAL A 21 -20.45 -2.81 14.61
N THR A 22 -20.34 -1.48 14.62
CA THR A 22 -19.48 -0.77 13.70
C THR A 22 -18.06 -1.19 14.07
N GLU A 23 -17.56 -2.19 13.36
CA GLU A 23 -16.13 -2.47 13.39
C GLU A 23 -15.43 -1.16 12.98
N PRO A 24 -14.45 -0.66 13.75
CA PRO A 24 -13.60 0.39 13.24
C PRO A 24 -12.97 -0.16 11.96
N GLY A 25 -13.40 0.36 10.81
CA GLY A 25 -12.76 0.09 9.53
C GLY A 25 -11.26 0.32 9.68
N PRO A 26 -10.41 -0.44 8.96
CA PRO A 26 -8.97 -0.41 9.14
C PRO A 26 -8.50 1.05 9.21
N LEU A 27 -7.99 1.43 10.38
CA LEU A 27 -7.35 2.71 10.63
C LEU A 27 -6.42 2.97 9.45
N ALA A 28 -6.69 4.03 8.69
CA ALA A 28 -5.95 4.51 7.51
C ALA A 28 -4.71 3.65 7.19
N GLY A 29 -4.92 2.61 6.37
CA GLY A 29 -3.86 1.66 6.04
C GLY A 29 -2.63 2.39 5.53
N THR A 30 -1.46 2.07 6.07
CA THR A 30 -0.18 2.58 5.54
C THR A 30 -0.10 2.20 4.07
N VAL A 31 -0.24 3.17 3.17
CA VAL A 31 -0.07 2.95 1.73
C VAL A 31 1.33 2.38 1.53
N ALA A 32 1.44 1.16 1.00
CA ALA A 32 2.71 0.49 0.81
C ALA A 32 3.61 1.32 -0.13
N ARG A 33 4.76 1.76 0.39
CA ARG A 33 5.76 2.59 -0.30
C ARG A 33 6.74 1.69 -1.06
N ASP A 34 6.27 1.09 -2.15
CA ASP A 34 7.00 0.08 -2.92
C ASP A 34 7.69 0.63 -4.18
N GLY A 35 7.63 1.94 -4.37
CA GLY A 35 8.29 2.64 -5.46
C GLY A 35 7.65 2.43 -6.84
N ARG A 36 6.43 1.88 -6.95
CA ARG A 36 5.77 1.66 -8.26
C ARG A 36 5.17 2.92 -8.89
N SER A 37 5.09 4.01 -8.12
CA SER A 37 4.58 5.32 -8.55
C SER A 37 5.11 6.43 -7.64
N ALA A 38 4.96 7.70 -8.04
CA ALA A 38 5.46 8.85 -7.26
C ALA A 38 4.77 9.03 -5.90
N ASP A 39 3.47 8.72 -5.80
CA ASP A 39 2.69 8.71 -4.55
C ASP A 39 3.07 7.53 -3.64
N ARG A 40 3.70 6.49 -4.20
CA ARG A 40 4.22 5.31 -3.47
C ARG A 40 5.74 5.28 -3.42
N ALA A 41 6.40 6.41 -3.68
CA ALA A 41 7.85 6.50 -3.75
C ALA A 41 8.51 6.07 -2.43
N VAL A 42 9.61 5.33 -2.53
CA VAL A 42 10.35 4.83 -1.37
C VAL A 42 11.11 6.00 -0.73
N PRO A 43 10.86 6.37 0.53
CA PRO A 43 11.67 7.38 1.20
C PRO A 43 13.07 6.83 1.48
N VAL A 44 14.09 7.59 1.12
CA VAL A 44 15.50 7.22 1.34
C VAL A 44 16.27 8.36 1.98
N SER A 45 17.36 8.04 2.69
CA SER A 45 18.20 9.01 3.39
C SER A 45 19.35 9.55 2.53
N GLY A 46 19.62 8.91 1.38
CA GLY A 46 20.70 9.26 0.49
C GLY A 46 20.77 8.32 -0.71
N VAL A 47 21.68 8.61 -1.63
CA VAL A 47 21.88 7.85 -2.88
C VAL A 47 22.23 6.38 -2.62
N ASP A 48 23.11 6.09 -1.66
CA ASP A 48 23.47 4.71 -1.31
C ASP A 48 22.27 3.87 -0.86
N ALA A 49 21.29 4.50 -0.21
CA ALA A 49 20.07 3.84 0.23
C ALA A 49 19.14 3.49 -0.96
N GLU A 50 19.19 4.23 -2.07
CA GLU A 50 18.46 3.88 -3.30
C GLU A 50 19.00 2.56 -3.89
N TYR A 51 20.32 2.47 -4.04
CA TYR A 51 20.98 1.26 -4.55
C TYR A 51 20.79 0.05 -3.62
N ALA A 52 20.95 0.25 -2.31
CA ALA A 52 20.74 -0.81 -1.32
C ALA A 52 19.30 -1.33 -1.35
N TRP A 53 18.32 -0.42 -1.47
CA TRP A 53 16.92 -0.80 -1.59
C TRP A 53 16.67 -1.60 -2.87
N LEU A 54 17.23 -1.18 -4.01
CA LEU A 54 17.07 -1.90 -5.28
C LEU A 54 17.65 -3.32 -5.19
N ALA A 55 18.86 -3.48 -4.64
CA ALA A 55 19.49 -4.78 -4.47
C ALA A 55 18.65 -5.73 -3.61
N ALA A 56 18.05 -5.23 -2.53
CA ALA A 56 17.22 -6.02 -1.64
C ALA A 56 15.84 -6.37 -2.23
N ASN A 57 15.21 -5.44 -2.96
CA ASN A 57 13.80 -5.54 -3.36
C ASN A 57 13.60 -5.95 -4.83
N ARG A 58 14.63 -5.86 -5.65
CA ARG A 58 14.62 -6.20 -7.08
C ARG A 58 15.87 -7.04 -7.45
N PRO A 59 16.11 -8.18 -6.78
CA PRO A 59 17.25 -9.04 -7.12
C PRO A 59 17.16 -9.51 -8.57
N GLY A 60 18.27 -9.45 -9.28
CA GLY A 60 18.38 -9.83 -10.70
C GLY A 60 17.83 -8.80 -11.69
N TRP A 61 17.47 -7.60 -11.24
CA TRP A 61 17.17 -6.47 -12.13
C TRP A 61 18.43 -5.62 -12.34
N HIS A 62 18.58 -5.09 -13.55
CA HIS A 62 19.65 -4.18 -13.94
C HIS A 62 19.15 -2.75 -13.90
N LEU A 63 19.98 -1.82 -13.43
CA LEU A 63 19.71 -0.39 -13.52
C LEU A 63 20.15 0.11 -14.89
N ASP A 64 19.20 0.54 -15.72
CA ASP A 64 19.48 1.04 -17.07
C ASP A 64 19.68 2.55 -17.08
N ARG A 65 18.90 3.27 -16.26
CA ARG A 65 18.91 4.74 -16.24
C ARG A 65 18.43 5.28 -14.90
N GLN A 66 18.98 6.41 -14.52
CA GLN A 66 18.57 7.18 -13.34
C GLN A 66 18.23 8.60 -13.79
N ASP A 67 17.03 9.08 -13.43
CA ASP A 67 16.56 10.44 -13.71
C ASP A 67 16.22 11.16 -12.41
N LEU A 68 16.70 12.40 -12.26
CA LEU A 68 16.19 13.33 -11.25
C LEU A 68 14.92 14.01 -11.79
N GLN A 69 13.84 14.00 -11.02
CA GLN A 69 12.58 14.63 -11.40
C GLN A 69 12.02 15.47 -10.25
N ILE A 70 11.43 16.62 -10.60
CA ILE A 70 10.63 17.42 -9.67
C ILE A 70 9.17 17.16 -10.00
N GLY A 71 8.46 16.45 -9.13
CA GLY A 71 7.04 16.17 -9.35
C GLY A 71 6.13 17.27 -8.84
N LEU A 72 4.85 16.94 -8.71
CA LEU A 72 3.83 17.88 -8.25
C LEU A 72 4.20 18.48 -6.89
N PHE A 73 3.89 19.78 -6.74
CA PHE A 73 4.20 20.58 -5.55
C PHE A 73 5.70 20.69 -5.20
N GLY A 74 6.58 20.46 -6.17
CA GLY A 74 8.03 20.63 -5.99
C GLY A 74 8.71 19.48 -5.26
N ARG A 75 8.02 18.35 -5.03
CA ARG A 75 8.61 17.18 -4.37
C ARG A 75 9.67 16.55 -5.28
N PRO A 76 10.95 16.44 -4.86
CA PRO A 76 12.00 15.85 -5.67
C PRO A 76 11.98 14.32 -5.58
N TYR A 77 12.26 13.68 -6.71
CA TYR A 77 12.34 12.23 -6.85
C TYR A 77 13.57 11.82 -7.63
N THR A 78 14.13 10.68 -7.27
CA THR A 78 14.97 9.89 -8.18
C THR A 78 14.11 8.80 -8.81
N VAL A 79 14.21 8.63 -10.13
CA VAL A 79 13.49 7.57 -10.87
C VAL A 79 14.52 6.65 -11.52
N PHE A 80 14.54 5.40 -11.08
CA PHE A 80 15.34 4.34 -11.71
C PHE A 80 14.49 3.65 -12.77
N THR A 81 14.99 3.59 -14.01
CA THR A 81 14.51 2.65 -15.01
C THR A 81 15.33 1.38 -14.89
N ILE A 82 14.67 0.26 -14.64
CA ILE A 82 15.31 -1.04 -14.42
C ILE A 82 14.78 -2.08 -15.39
N SER A 83 15.61 -3.05 -15.77
CA SER A 83 15.23 -4.13 -16.68
C SER A 83 15.60 -5.51 -16.15
N ARG A 84 14.86 -6.52 -16.61
CA ARG A 84 15.17 -7.94 -16.42
C ARG A 84 14.67 -8.73 -17.60
N GLY A 85 15.59 -9.10 -18.51
CA GLY A 85 15.21 -9.65 -19.81
C GLY A 85 14.42 -8.62 -20.63
N ALA A 86 13.21 -8.97 -21.05
CA ALA A 86 12.32 -8.05 -21.78
C ALA A 86 11.45 -7.16 -20.87
N GLU A 87 11.45 -7.41 -19.55
CA GLU A 87 10.67 -6.60 -18.60
C GLU A 87 11.39 -5.29 -18.29
N VAL A 88 10.66 -4.17 -18.31
CA VAL A 88 11.16 -2.85 -17.92
C VAL A 88 10.22 -2.25 -16.88
N GLN A 89 10.78 -1.67 -15.81
CA GLN A 89 10.05 -1.03 -14.73
C GLN A 89 10.66 0.33 -14.37
N LYS A 90 9.85 1.18 -13.74
CA LYS A 90 10.32 2.38 -13.05
C LYS A 90 10.19 2.20 -11.55
N VAL A 91 11.20 2.63 -10.82
CA VAL A 91 11.19 2.70 -9.36
C VAL A 91 11.38 4.15 -8.94
N TYR A 92 10.48 4.64 -8.11
CA TYR A 92 10.44 6.03 -7.64
C TYR A 92 10.95 6.10 -6.21
N PHE A 93 11.95 6.95 -5.97
CA PHE A 93 12.51 7.25 -4.66
C PHE A 93 12.20 8.69 -4.28
N ASP A 94 11.78 8.90 -3.04
CA ASP A 94 11.59 10.23 -2.46
C ASP A 94 12.89 10.69 -1.81
N ILE A 95 13.48 11.72 -2.40
CA ILE A 95 14.77 12.28 -2.00
C ILE A 95 14.62 13.62 -1.27
N SER A 96 13.40 13.98 -0.86
CA SER A 96 13.10 15.26 -0.17
C SER A 96 13.92 15.46 1.11
N SER A 97 14.38 14.37 1.72
CA SER A 97 15.19 14.40 2.93
C SER A 97 16.59 14.98 2.71
N PHE A 98 17.16 14.92 1.51
CA PHE A 98 18.54 15.35 1.23
C PHE A 98 18.73 16.21 -0.02
N TYR A 99 17.80 16.19 -0.98
CA TYR A 99 17.92 16.98 -2.20
C TYR A 99 17.97 18.49 -1.91
N GLY A 100 18.94 19.18 -2.52
CA GLY A 100 19.13 20.63 -2.37
C GLY A 100 19.71 21.07 -1.03
N LYS A 101 20.16 20.14 -0.18
CA LYS A 101 20.82 20.44 1.10
C LYS A 101 22.34 20.37 0.96
N PRO A 102 23.11 21.15 1.74
CA PRO A 102 24.55 20.99 1.83
C PRO A 102 24.91 19.56 2.29
N ALA A 103 26.01 19.03 1.75
CA ALA A 103 26.55 17.72 2.13
C ALA A 103 27.15 17.73 3.54
#